data_AF-A0A552QQK6-F1
#
_entry.id   AF-A0A552QQK6-F1
#
_cell.length_a   1.000
_cell.length_b   1.000
_cell.length_c   1.000
_cell.angle_alpha   90.00
_cell.angle_beta   90.00
_cell.angle_gamma   90.00
#
_symmetry.space_group_name_H-M   'P 1'
#
loop_
_entity.id
_entity.type
_entity.pdbx_description
1 polymer ?
#
loop_
_entity_poly.entity_id
_entity_poly.type
_entity_poly.pdbx_seq_one_letter_code
_entity_poly.pdbx_strand_id
1 'polypeptide(L)'
;MSDSSPAAPVVLDVWCELQCPDCHHALTDLHALRARYGDRLEIRLRHFPLEKHKHAYAAAQAAEEALAQGSGWPYIEAVLARTGDLGARGEKLLVEVARELGLDAEEVDTALIDGRHMLIVDADQAEGKAIGVTGTPTYVIGGERLDGGKSQDGLRERIEEIADGLLAERG
;
A
#
# COMPACT_ATOMS: atom_id res chain seq x y z
N MET A 1 21.91 -32.76 7.16
CA MET A 1 21.68 -31.70 6.15
C MET A 1 20.82 -30.68 6.85
N SER A 2 21.38 -29.50 7.17
CA SER A 2 20.67 -28.47 7.93
C SER A 2 19.74 -27.76 6.97
N ASP A 3 18.43 -27.90 7.20
CA ASP A 3 17.41 -27.21 6.44
C ASP A 3 17.33 -25.76 6.93
N SER A 4 18.20 -24.89 6.41
CA SER A 4 18.24 -23.47 6.77
C SER A 4 17.44 -22.66 5.76
N SER A 5 16.12 -22.80 5.80
CA SER A 5 15.27 -21.77 5.20
C SER A 5 15.40 -20.50 6.05
N PRO A 6 15.62 -19.31 5.45
CA PRO A 6 15.64 -18.07 6.20
C PRO A 6 14.30 -17.89 6.94
N ALA A 7 14.35 -17.33 8.15
CA ALA A 7 13.14 -17.03 8.91
C ALA A 7 12.22 -16.11 8.10
N ALA A 8 10.91 -16.37 8.13
CA ALA A 8 9.94 -15.54 7.44
C ALA A 8 10.00 -14.09 7.97
N PRO A 9 9.82 -13.07 7.11
CA PRO A 9 9.84 -11.67 7.53
C PRO A 9 8.70 -11.37 8.52
N VAL A 10 8.88 -10.32 9.32
CA VAL A 10 7.74 -9.66 9.98
C VAL A 10 6.93 -8.97 8.88
N VAL A 11 5.60 -9.04 8.98
CA VAL A 11 4.71 -8.41 7.99
C VAL A 11 4.10 -7.17 8.62
N LEU A 12 4.19 -6.06 7.88
CA LEU A 12 3.46 -4.82 8.12
C LEU A 12 2.45 -4.65 7.00
N ASP A 13 1.17 -4.88 7.30
CA ASP A 13 0.08 -4.56 6.39
C ASP A 13 -0.27 -3.08 6.52
N VAL A 14 -0.44 -2.40 5.38
CA VAL A 14 -0.74 -0.97 5.30
C VAL A 14 -2.01 -0.79 4.48
N TRP A 15 -3.14 -0.57 5.14
CA TRP A 15 -4.38 -0.15 4.48
C TRP A 15 -4.22 1.27 3.98
N CYS A 16 -4.21 1.40 2.67
CA CYS A 16 -3.81 2.60 1.95
C CYS A 16 -4.83 2.93 0.86
N GLU A 17 -4.93 4.22 0.54
CA GLU A 17 -5.78 4.72 -0.52
C GLU A 17 -4.98 5.72 -1.36
N LEU A 18 -4.88 5.48 -2.67
CA LEU A 18 -3.90 6.17 -3.52
C LEU A 18 -4.28 7.63 -3.86
N GLN A 19 -5.49 8.10 -3.52
CA GLN A 19 -5.88 9.51 -3.61
C GLN A 19 -5.81 10.22 -2.24
N CYS A 20 -5.39 9.54 -1.17
CA CYS A 20 -5.30 10.09 0.18
C CYS A 20 -3.95 10.82 0.41
N PRO A 21 -3.95 12.14 0.72
CA PRO A 21 -2.73 12.88 1.02
C PRO A 21 -1.97 12.34 2.25
N ASP A 22 -2.68 11.82 3.26
CA ASP A 22 -2.03 11.24 4.45
C ASP A 22 -1.29 9.95 4.13
N CYS A 23 -1.77 9.17 3.15
CA CYS A 23 -1.06 8.00 2.62
C CYS A 23 0.22 8.41 1.86
N HIS A 24 0.21 9.56 1.21
CA HIS A 24 1.43 10.12 0.62
C HIS A 24 2.44 10.53 1.70
N HIS A 25 2.00 11.20 2.77
CA HIS A 25 2.88 11.57 3.87
C HIS A 25 3.51 10.34 4.56
N ALA A 26 2.75 9.25 4.67
CA ALA A 26 3.20 7.98 5.24
C ALA A 26 4.40 7.36 4.51
N LEU A 27 4.62 7.68 3.23
CA LEU A 27 5.76 7.17 2.46
C LEU A 27 7.10 7.47 3.15
N THR A 28 7.21 8.61 3.84
CA THR A 28 8.42 8.96 4.59
C THR A 28 8.77 7.90 5.62
N ASP A 29 7.79 7.46 6.41
CA ASP A 29 8.00 6.45 7.45
C ASP A 29 8.14 5.04 6.86
N LEU A 30 7.37 4.72 5.81
CA LEU A 30 7.52 3.44 5.11
C LEU A 30 8.92 3.29 4.48
N HIS A 31 9.49 4.37 3.94
CA HIS A 31 10.87 4.38 3.44
C HIS A 31 11.89 4.18 4.56
N ALA A 32 11.72 4.85 5.70
CA ALA A 32 12.58 4.67 6.86
C ALA A 32 12.54 3.22 7.38
N LEU A 33 11.36 2.62 7.46
CA LEU A 33 11.16 1.23 7.86
C LEU A 33 11.85 0.26 6.89
N ARG A 34 11.68 0.44 5.57
CA ARG A 34 12.39 -0.37 4.56
C ARG A 34 13.91 -0.26 4.70
N ALA A 35 14.42 0.96 4.89
CA ALA A 35 15.85 1.19 5.05
C ALA A 35 16.42 0.52 6.31
N ARG A 36 15.67 0.53 7.42
CA ARG A 36 16.07 -0.08 8.69
C ARG A 36 16.05 -1.61 8.65
N TYR A 37 14.99 -2.20 8.11
CA TYR A 37 14.74 -3.63 8.24
C TYR A 37 15.19 -4.46 7.06
N GLY A 38 15.21 -3.89 5.85
CA GLY A 38 15.42 -4.64 4.61
C GLY A 38 14.48 -5.83 4.52
N ASP A 39 14.99 -6.98 4.11
CA ASP A 39 14.20 -8.20 3.91
C ASP A 39 13.62 -8.81 5.20
N ARG A 40 13.92 -8.24 6.38
CA ARG A 40 13.34 -8.68 7.66
C ARG A 40 11.93 -8.16 7.90
N LEU A 41 11.52 -7.10 7.19
CA LEU A 41 10.19 -6.51 7.25
C LEU A 41 9.58 -6.45 5.85
N GLU A 42 8.53 -7.22 5.64
CA GLU A 42 7.72 -7.14 4.43
C GLU A 42 6.61 -6.12 4.63
N ILE A 43 6.65 -5.03 3.86
CA ILE A 43 5.59 -4.02 3.84
C ILE A 43 4.63 -4.39 2.71
N ARG A 44 3.39 -4.69 3.06
CA ARG A 44 2.31 -5.03 2.13
C ARG A 44 1.31 -3.89 2.08
N LEU A 45 1.01 -3.41 0.88
CA LEU A 45 -0.12 -2.50 0.70
C LEU A 45 -1.42 -3.32 0.66
N ARG A 46 -2.44 -2.86 1.37
CA ARG A 46 -3.81 -3.38 1.32
C ARG A 46 -4.73 -2.26 0.84
N HIS A 47 -5.59 -2.52 -0.13
CA HIS A 47 -6.45 -1.47 -0.69
C HIS A 47 -7.57 -1.07 0.28
N PHE A 48 -7.75 0.23 0.49
CA PHE A 48 -8.87 0.76 1.26
C PHE A 48 -9.49 2.00 0.60
N PRO A 49 -10.05 1.89 -0.62
CA PRO A 49 -10.63 3.03 -1.32
C PRO A 49 -11.71 3.71 -0.46
N LEU A 50 -11.56 5.00 -0.16
CA LEU A 50 -12.54 5.77 0.61
C LEU A 50 -13.58 6.39 -0.31
N GLU A 51 -14.85 6.31 0.05
CA GLU A 51 -15.98 6.80 -0.77
C GLU A 51 -15.92 8.31 -1.07
N LYS A 52 -15.20 9.09 -0.24
CA LYS A 52 -15.02 10.53 -0.42
C LYS A 52 -14.14 10.89 -1.63
N HIS A 53 -13.36 9.94 -2.15
CA HIS A 53 -12.39 10.16 -3.22
C HIS A 53 -12.82 9.45 -4.50
N LYS A 54 -13.18 10.24 -5.51
CA LYS A 54 -13.82 9.77 -6.75
C LYS A 54 -13.01 8.70 -7.49
N HIS A 55 -11.68 8.81 -7.48
CA HIS A 55 -10.80 7.94 -8.27
C HIS A 55 -10.07 6.88 -7.43
N ALA A 56 -10.51 6.66 -6.17
CA ALA A 56 -9.84 5.74 -5.25
C ALA A 56 -9.84 4.29 -5.75
N TYR A 57 -10.98 3.78 -6.21
CA TYR A 57 -11.07 2.41 -6.76
C TYR A 57 -10.27 2.25 -8.05
N ALA A 58 -10.31 3.24 -8.95
CA ALA A 58 -9.53 3.20 -10.17
C ALA A 58 -8.02 3.16 -9.87
N ALA A 59 -7.55 3.97 -8.93
CA ALA A 59 -6.14 3.96 -8.54
C ALA A 59 -5.70 2.62 -7.93
N ALA A 60 -6.55 2.00 -7.11
CA ALA A 60 -6.31 0.67 -6.55
C ALA A 60 -6.17 -0.40 -7.64
N GLN A 61 -7.10 -0.43 -8.62
CA GLN A 61 -7.02 -1.36 -9.74
C GLN A 61 -5.78 -1.15 -10.62
N ALA A 62 -5.41 0.10 -10.91
CA ALA A 62 -4.23 0.38 -11.69
C ALA A 62 -2.93 -0.02 -10.95
N ALA A 63 -2.92 0.03 -9.62
CA ALA A 63 -1.80 -0.47 -8.82
C ALA A 63 -1.67 -1.99 -8.89
N GLU A 64 -2.78 -2.73 -8.91
CA GLU A 64 -2.78 -4.19 -9.11
C GLU A 64 -2.29 -4.57 -10.51
N GLU A 65 -2.69 -3.83 -11.54
CA GLU A 65 -2.17 -4.04 -12.89
C GLU A 65 -0.67 -3.73 -12.96
N ALA A 66 -0.21 -2.63 -12.35
CA ALA A 66 1.22 -2.34 -12.26
C ALA A 66 1.99 -3.41 -11.48
N LEU A 67 1.39 -4.01 -10.46
CA LEU A 67 1.96 -5.15 -9.73
C LEU A 67 2.06 -6.39 -10.62
N ALA A 68 1.02 -6.70 -11.41
CA ALA A 68 1.03 -7.81 -12.36
C ALA A 68 2.12 -7.66 -13.43
N GLN A 69 2.46 -6.42 -13.79
CA GLN A 69 3.57 -6.09 -14.69
C GLN A 69 4.94 -6.02 -13.99
N GLY A 70 5.01 -6.25 -12.68
CA GLY A 70 6.26 -6.32 -11.90
C GLY A 70 6.73 -5.00 -11.28
N SER A 71 5.89 -3.96 -11.26
CA SER A 71 6.25 -2.63 -10.75
C SER A 71 5.17 -2.00 -9.85
N GLY A 72 4.64 -2.77 -8.90
CA GLY A 72 3.61 -2.30 -7.96
C GLY A 72 4.05 -1.10 -7.11
N TRP A 73 5.09 -1.26 -6.29
CA TRP A 73 5.54 -0.18 -5.38
C TRP A 73 6.00 1.11 -6.08
N PRO A 74 6.82 1.07 -7.15
CA PRO A 74 7.15 2.28 -7.89
C PRO A 74 5.92 3.01 -8.44
N TYR A 75 4.91 2.26 -8.90
CA TYR A 75 3.66 2.84 -9.39
C TYR A 75 2.83 3.46 -8.25
N ILE A 76 2.65 2.74 -7.14
CA ILE A 76 1.96 3.22 -5.93
C ILE A 76 2.57 4.55 -5.46
N GLU A 77 3.89 4.62 -5.33
CA GLU A 77 4.60 5.82 -4.86
C GLU A 77 4.44 6.99 -5.83
N ALA A 78 4.52 6.74 -7.14
CA ALA A 78 4.34 7.77 -8.16
C ALA A 78 2.91 8.34 -8.19
N VAL A 79 1.89 7.51 -7.94
CA VAL A 79 0.49 7.98 -7.83
C VAL A 79 0.28 8.75 -6.53
N LEU A 80 0.78 8.26 -5.40
CA LEU A 80 0.68 8.94 -4.10
C LEU A 80 1.34 10.32 -4.11
N ALA A 81 2.49 10.46 -4.79
CA ALA A 81 3.15 11.76 -4.98
C ALA A 81 2.29 12.79 -5.77
N ARG A 82 1.18 12.36 -6.38
CA ARG A 82 0.33 13.13 -7.29
C ARG A 82 -1.15 13.07 -6.91
N THR A 83 -1.48 12.87 -5.63
CA THR A 83 -2.88 12.75 -5.14
C THR A 83 -3.79 13.90 -5.58
N GLY A 84 -3.30 15.14 -5.59
CA GLY A 84 -4.04 16.30 -6.08
C GLY A 84 -4.34 16.26 -7.58
N ASP A 85 -3.33 15.88 -8.39
CA ASP A 85 -3.49 15.70 -9.83
C ASP A 85 -4.44 14.54 -10.13
N LEU A 86 -4.40 13.47 -9.32
CA LEU A 86 -5.31 12.34 -9.45
C LEU A 86 -6.75 12.79 -9.22
N GLY A 87 -6.99 13.66 -8.24
CA GLY A 87 -8.30 14.28 -8.01
C GLY A 87 -8.79 15.10 -9.20
N ALA A 88 -7.89 15.80 -9.89
CA ALA A 88 -8.24 16.69 -11.01
C ALA A 88 -8.36 15.98 -12.36
N ARG A 89 -7.51 14.98 -12.61
CA ARG A 89 -7.30 14.35 -13.93
C ARG A 89 -7.85 12.92 -14.00
N GLY A 90 -8.07 12.28 -12.85
CA GLY A 90 -8.60 10.93 -12.74
C GLY A 90 -7.73 9.88 -13.42
N GLU A 91 -8.39 8.95 -14.09
CA GLU A 91 -7.82 7.76 -14.72
C GLU A 91 -6.76 8.10 -15.78
N LYS A 92 -6.87 9.27 -16.43
CA LYS A 92 -5.84 9.75 -17.37
C LYS A 92 -4.47 9.90 -16.72
N LEU A 93 -4.42 10.30 -15.44
CA LEU A 93 -3.17 10.35 -14.70
C LEU A 93 -2.62 8.94 -14.45
N LEU A 94 -3.47 7.99 -14.09
CA LEU A 94 -3.07 6.60 -13.81
C LEU A 94 -2.35 5.98 -15.01
N VAL A 95 -2.95 6.11 -16.20
CA VAL A 95 -2.37 5.65 -17.48
C VAL A 95 -1.07 6.42 -17.83
N GLU A 96 -1.00 7.71 -17.51
CA GLU A 96 0.22 8.51 -17.69
C GLU A 96 1.37 8.03 -16.79
N VAL A 97 1.10 7.80 -15.50
CA VAL A 97 2.10 7.27 -14.56
C VAL A 97 2.63 5.92 -15.02
N ALA A 98 1.76 5.03 -15.50
CA ALA A 98 2.17 3.75 -16.07
C ALA A 98 3.16 3.94 -17.22
N ARG A 99 2.84 4.83 -18.17
CA ARG A 99 3.70 5.15 -19.31
C ARG A 99 5.05 5.72 -18.89
N GLU A 100 5.07 6.63 -17.91
CA GLU A 100 6.31 7.23 -17.39
C GLU A 100 7.26 6.20 -16.77
N LEU A 101 6.70 5.15 -16.15
CA LEU A 101 7.44 4.05 -15.54
C LEU A 101 7.82 2.94 -16.53
N GLY A 102 7.47 3.09 -17.81
CA GLY A 102 7.75 2.09 -18.84
C GLY A 102 6.86 0.84 -18.77
N LEU A 103 5.71 0.95 -18.09
CA LEU A 103 4.69 -0.08 -18.05
C LEU A 103 3.85 -0.06 -19.33
N ASP A 104 3.14 -1.16 -19.57
CA ASP A 104 2.12 -1.24 -20.61
C ASP A 104 0.88 -0.43 -20.17
N ALA A 105 0.87 0.83 -20.62
CA ALA A 105 -0.19 1.77 -20.33
C ALA A 105 -1.53 1.40 -21.00
N GLU A 106 -1.51 0.64 -22.11
CA GLU A 106 -2.73 0.16 -22.77
C GLU A 106 -3.37 -0.98 -21.96
N GLU A 107 -2.55 -1.87 -21.40
CA GLU A 107 -3.04 -2.88 -20.45
C GLU A 107 -3.57 -2.25 -19.16
N VAL A 108 -2.95 -1.19 -18.64
CA VAL A 108 -3.51 -0.41 -17.51
C VAL A 108 -4.86 0.20 -17.85
N ASP A 109 -5.00 0.84 -19.01
CA ASP A 109 -6.29 1.40 -19.44
C ASP A 109 -7.36 0.31 -19.62
N THR A 110 -6.98 -0.83 -20.20
CA THR A 110 -7.88 -1.97 -20.38
C THR A 110 -8.32 -2.58 -19.05
N ALA A 111 -7.40 -2.75 -18.10
CA ALA A 111 -7.70 -3.26 -16.76
C ALA A 111 -8.67 -2.34 -15.98
N LEU A 112 -8.57 -1.02 -16.20
CA LEU A 112 -9.51 -0.04 -15.63
C LEU A 112 -10.91 -0.16 -16.24
N ILE A 113 -11.02 -0.51 -17.52
CA ILE A 113 -12.29 -0.65 -18.24
C ILE A 113 -12.97 -1.98 -17.91
N ASP A 114 -12.22 -3.09 -17.95
CA ASP A 114 -12.77 -4.43 -17.74
C ASP A 114 -12.95 -4.80 -16.26
N GLY A 115 -12.31 -4.07 -15.36
CA GLY A 115 -12.49 -4.22 -13.93
C GLY A 115 -11.83 -5.47 -13.34
N ARG A 116 -10.87 -6.09 -14.03
CA ARG A 116 -10.30 -7.40 -13.66
C ARG A 116 -9.72 -7.46 -12.24
N HIS A 117 -9.28 -6.32 -11.71
CA HIS A 117 -8.68 -6.21 -10.37
C HIS A 117 -9.68 -5.80 -9.28
N MET A 118 -10.96 -5.58 -9.59
CA MET A 118 -11.94 -5.17 -8.59
C MET A 118 -12.10 -6.16 -7.44
N LEU A 119 -12.02 -7.47 -7.72
CA LEU A 119 -12.26 -8.49 -6.71
C LEU A 119 -11.22 -8.44 -5.58
N ILE A 120 -9.94 -8.21 -5.91
CA ILE A 120 -8.89 -8.09 -4.89
C ILE A 120 -9.02 -6.78 -4.11
N VAL A 121 -9.38 -5.68 -4.78
CA VAL A 121 -9.63 -4.38 -4.15
C VAL A 121 -10.79 -4.47 -3.14
N ASP A 122 -11.90 -5.11 -3.53
CA ASP A 122 -13.06 -5.31 -2.66
C ASP A 122 -12.74 -6.24 -1.48
N ALA A 123 -11.95 -7.29 -1.72
CA ALA A 123 -11.52 -8.22 -0.68
C ALA A 123 -10.67 -7.53 0.39
N ASP A 124 -9.66 -6.75 -0.02
CA ASP A 124 -8.80 -6.00 0.90
C ASP A 124 -9.60 -4.96 1.71
N GLN A 125 -10.54 -4.26 1.04
CA GLN A 125 -11.38 -3.27 1.70
C GLN A 125 -12.32 -3.95 2.71
N ALA A 126 -12.92 -5.10 2.36
CA ALA A 126 -13.80 -5.85 3.24
C ALA A 126 -13.04 -6.40 4.46
N GLU A 127 -11.82 -6.90 4.28
CA GLU A 127 -10.96 -7.34 5.38
C GLU A 127 -10.62 -6.18 6.32
N GLY A 128 -10.23 -5.03 5.76
CA GLY A 128 -9.97 -3.82 6.54
C GLY A 128 -11.19 -3.42 7.38
N LYS A 129 -12.38 -3.41 6.78
CA LYS A 129 -13.64 -3.13 7.48
C LYS A 129 -13.89 -4.14 8.60
N ALA A 130 -13.65 -5.42 8.37
CA ALA A 130 -13.86 -6.49 9.34
C ALA A 130 -12.95 -6.37 10.57
N ILE A 131 -11.73 -5.87 10.41
CA ILE A 131 -10.78 -5.64 11.51
C ILE A 131 -10.87 -4.21 12.11
N GLY A 132 -11.86 -3.43 11.69
CA GLY A 132 -12.15 -2.10 12.23
C GLY A 132 -11.26 -0.97 11.69
N VAL A 133 -10.71 -1.12 10.47
CA VAL A 133 -10.13 0.00 9.72
C VAL A 133 -11.26 0.99 9.38
N THR A 134 -11.07 2.26 9.75
CA THR A 134 -12.03 3.34 9.49
C THR A 134 -11.48 4.45 8.61
N GLY A 135 -10.19 4.37 8.25
CA GLY A 135 -9.49 5.40 7.50
C GLY A 135 -8.09 4.95 7.10
N THR A 136 -7.42 5.80 6.33
CA THR A 136 -6.10 5.53 5.78
C THR A 136 -5.13 6.67 6.12
N PRO A 137 -3.84 6.38 6.32
CA PRO A 137 -3.25 5.04 6.41
C PRO A 137 -3.66 4.34 7.72
N THR A 138 -3.85 3.02 7.67
CA THR A 138 -3.93 2.19 8.89
C THR A 138 -2.93 1.06 8.78
N TYR A 139 -2.17 0.82 9.85
CA TYR A 139 -1.12 -0.20 9.90
C TYR A 139 -1.58 -1.38 10.76
N VAL A 140 -1.18 -2.59 10.37
CA VAL A 140 -1.31 -3.79 11.20
C VAL A 140 0.02 -4.53 11.22
N ILE A 141 0.52 -4.78 12.43
CA ILE A 141 1.77 -5.49 12.67
C ILE A 141 1.66 -6.25 13.99
N GLY A 142 2.05 -7.54 14.01
CA GLY A 142 1.99 -8.34 15.24
C GLY A 142 0.59 -8.50 15.85
N GLY A 143 -0.47 -8.31 15.05
CA GLY A 143 -1.85 -8.29 15.55
C GLY A 143 -2.29 -6.96 16.18
N GLU A 144 -1.40 -5.98 16.29
CA GLU A 144 -1.76 -4.62 16.70
C GLU A 144 -2.17 -3.77 15.50
N ARG A 145 -3.27 -3.00 15.65
CA ARG A 145 -3.76 -2.04 14.66
C ARG A 145 -3.43 -0.62 15.10
N LEU A 146 -2.78 0.14 14.23
CA LEU A 146 -2.36 1.53 14.46
C LEU A 146 -3.02 2.46 13.44
N ASP A 147 -3.81 3.41 13.94
CA ASP A 147 -4.66 4.31 13.12
C ASP A 147 -3.90 5.60 12.74
N GLY A 148 -3.23 5.57 11.59
CA GLY A 148 -2.50 6.70 11.03
C GLY A 148 -3.38 7.75 10.36
N GLY A 149 -4.66 7.47 10.13
CA GLY A 149 -5.62 8.45 9.64
C GLY A 149 -6.02 9.48 10.70
N LYS A 150 -5.85 9.17 12.00
CA LYS A 150 -6.06 10.13 13.10
C LYS A 150 -4.82 10.96 13.42
N SER A 151 -3.67 10.30 13.51
CA SER A 151 -2.37 10.93 13.71
C SER A 151 -1.27 9.94 13.33
N GLN A 152 -0.22 10.44 12.67
CA GLN A 152 0.97 9.64 12.36
C GLN A 152 2.09 9.82 13.39
N ASP A 153 1.93 10.76 14.34
CA ASP A 153 2.93 11.05 15.36
C ASP A 153 3.24 9.80 16.20
N GLY A 154 4.52 9.43 16.25
CA GLY A 154 4.99 8.29 17.04
C GLY A 154 4.68 6.91 16.46
N LEU A 155 3.98 6.82 15.32
CA LEU A 155 3.60 5.52 14.75
C LEU A 155 4.80 4.74 14.22
N ARG A 156 5.78 5.41 13.61
CA ARG A 156 7.00 4.74 13.16
C ARG A 156 7.72 4.12 14.34
N GLU A 157 7.96 4.87 15.41
CA GLU A 157 8.63 4.37 16.61
C GLU A 157 7.88 3.17 17.20
N ARG A 158 6.54 3.23 17.24
CA ARG A 158 5.71 2.10 17.70
C ARG A 158 5.83 0.87 16.79
N ILE A 159 5.85 1.06 15.47
CA ILE A 159 6.05 -0.03 14.51
C ILE A 159 7.44 -0.66 14.68
N GLU A 160 8.48 0.17 14.87
CA GLU A 160 9.84 -0.30 15.12
C GLU A 160 9.93 -1.14 16.40
N GLU A 161 9.31 -0.69 17.50
CA GLU A 161 9.25 -1.45 18.76
C GLU A 161 8.63 -2.84 18.57
N ILE A 162 7.48 -2.92 17.87
CA ILE A 162 6.79 -4.20 17.63
C ILE A 162 7.62 -5.09 16.71
N ALA A 163 8.18 -4.53 15.62
CA ALA A 163 9.01 -5.27 14.68
C ALA A 163 10.27 -5.84 15.37
N ASP A 164 10.95 -5.04 16.18
CA ASP A 164 12.15 -5.44 16.92
C ASP A 164 11.81 -6.57 17.93
N GLY A 165 10.69 -6.47 18.63
CA GLY A 165 10.20 -7.53 19.53
C GLY A 165 9.92 -8.84 18.80
N LEU A 166 9.16 -8.80 17.71
CA LEU A 166 8.83 -9.98 16.91
C LEU A 166 10.06 -10.63 16.27
N LEU A 167 11.06 -9.84 15.86
CA LEU A 167 12.31 -10.35 15.32
C LEU A 167 13.17 -11.00 16.40
N ALA A 168 13.18 -10.45 17.62
CA ALA A 168 13.92 -11.02 18.75
C ALA A 168 13.33 -12.37 19.21
N GLU A 169 12.01 -12.57 19.13
CA GLU A 169 11.36 -13.85 19.45
C GLU A 169 11.65 -14.97 18.43
N ARG A 170 12.11 -14.60 17.23
CA ARG A 170 12.40 -15.52 16.11
C ARG A 170 13.88 -15.92 16.00
N GLY A 171 14.77 -15.19 16.69
CA GLY A 171 16.22 -15.43 16.70
C GLY A 171 16.68 -16.35 17.82
#